data_AF-A0A1J5LUA3-F1
#
_entry.id   AF-A0A1J5LUA3-F1
#
_cell.length_a   1.000
_cell.length_b   1.000
_cell.length_c   1.000
_cell.angle_alpha   90.00
_cell.angle_beta   90.00
_cell.angle_gamma   90.00
#
_symmetry.space_group_name_H-M   'P 1'
#
loop_
_entity.id
_entity.type
_entity.pdbx_description
1 polymer ?
#
loop_
_entity_poly.entity_id
_entity_poly.type
_entity_poly.pdbx_seq_one_letter_code
_entity_poly.pdbx_strand_id
1 'polypeptide(L)'
;MGQHHADFPGVTLREYDLITRARIRSKDAEIDARRVLNQELGVLVSHAFHSPKSMPDFTRAAGRKGRSTKADATQDVEQLRASLMGLHFKSKKGA
;
A
#
# COMPACT_ATOMS: atom_id res chain seq x y z
N MET A 1 27.21 -6.45 -17.02
CA MET A 1 27.72 -7.13 -15.82
C MET A 1 28.47 -6.10 -15.00
N GLY A 2 27.98 -5.82 -13.80
CA GLY A 2 28.61 -4.91 -12.84
C GLY A 2 27.96 -3.53 -12.84
N GLN A 3 26.98 -3.31 -11.97
CA GLN A 3 26.88 -1.97 -11.37
C GLN A 3 28.22 -1.69 -10.70
N HIS A 4 28.79 -0.52 -10.96
CA HIS A 4 30.07 -0.11 -10.39
C HIS A 4 29.98 -0.24 -8.86
N HIS A 5 30.90 -1.00 -8.24
CA HIS A 5 30.83 -1.36 -6.82
C HIS A 5 30.69 -0.15 -5.87
N ALA A 6 31.08 1.05 -6.32
CA ALA A 6 30.92 2.29 -5.57
C ALA A 6 29.46 2.77 -5.43
N ASP A 7 28.56 2.41 -6.35
CA ASP A 7 27.16 2.86 -6.35
C ASP A 7 26.23 1.89 -5.59
N PHE A 8 26.70 0.66 -5.35
CA PHE A 8 25.95 -0.41 -4.68
C PHE A 8 25.45 -0.01 -3.26
N PRO A 9 26.23 0.66 -2.40
CA PRO A 9 25.75 1.09 -1.09
C PRO A 9 24.64 2.14 -1.20
N GLY A 10 24.73 3.06 -2.16
CA GLY A 10 23.73 4.11 -2.36
C GLY A 10 22.41 3.58 -2.93
N VAL A 11 22.47 2.58 -3.82
CA VAL A 11 21.28 1.89 -4.36
C VAL A 11 20.58 1.08 -3.26
N THR A 12 21.35 0.28 -2.51
CA THR A 12 20.79 -0.56 -1.43
C THR A 12 20.15 0.24 -0.29
N LEU A 13 20.74 1.38 0.09
CA LEU A 13 20.12 2.27 1.08
C LEU A 13 18.81 2.90 0.57
N ARG A 14 18.75 3.30 -0.71
CA ARG A 14 17.51 3.82 -1.32
C ARG A 14 16.41 2.77 -1.40
N GLU A 15 16.75 1.55 -1.79
CA GLU A 15 15.82 0.42 -1.81
C GLU A 15 15.31 0.08 -0.41
N TYR A 16 16.20 0.05 0.58
CA TYR A 16 15.84 -0.17 1.97
C TYR A 16 14.89 0.92 2.51
N ASP A 17 15.17 2.20 2.24
CA ASP A 17 14.30 3.31 2.62
C ASP A 17 12.93 3.21 1.93
N LEU A 18 12.89 2.86 0.64
CA LEU A 18 11.64 2.69 -0.10
C LEU A 18 10.77 1.57 0.48
N ILE A 19 11.36 0.41 0.77
CA ILE A 19 10.68 -0.72 1.40
C ILE A 19 10.17 -0.33 2.79
N THR A 20 11.00 0.34 3.57
CA THR A 20 10.66 0.73 4.95
C THR A 20 9.50 1.73 4.97
N ARG A 21 9.53 2.76 4.11
CA ARG A 21 8.44 3.73 3.98
C ARG A 21 7.15 3.08 3.47
N ALA A 22 7.24 2.16 2.51
CA ALA A 22 6.07 1.42 2.05
C ALA A 22 5.43 0.60 3.19
N ARG A 23 6.26 -0.02 4.03
CA ARG A 23 5.79 -0.78 5.21
C ARG A 23 5.15 0.11 6.27
N ILE A 24 5.71 1.29 6.53
CA ILE A 24 5.13 2.27 7.45
C ILE A 24 3.74 2.68 6.95
N ARG A 25 3.63 3.12 5.69
CA ARG A 25 2.33 3.50 5.09
C ARG A 25 1.31 2.38 5.14
N SER A 26 1.72 1.14 4.89
CA SER A 26 0.83 -0.02 4.98
C SER A 26 0.30 -0.23 6.40
N LYS A 27 1.14 -0.05 7.42
CA LYS A 27 0.72 -0.16 8.82
C LYS A 27 -0.20 0.99 9.23
N ASP A 28 0.10 2.20 8.81
CA ASP A 28 -0.76 3.37 9.10
C ASP A 28 -2.16 3.16 8.52
N ALA A 29 -2.25 2.68 7.27
CA ALA A 29 -3.54 2.35 6.65
C ALA A 29 -4.32 1.25 7.39
N GLU A 30 -3.62 0.25 7.96
CA GLU A 30 -4.24 -0.79 8.78
C GLU A 30 -4.79 -0.23 10.11
N ILE A 31 -4.03 0.65 10.76
CA ILE A 31 -4.44 1.32 12.00
C ILE A 31 -5.67 2.19 11.74
N ASP A 32 -5.68 2.97 10.67
CA ASP A 32 -6.81 3.82 10.30
C ASP A 32 -8.07 2.99 10.00
N ALA A 33 -7.92 1.89 9.26
CA ALA A 33 -9.03 0.98 8.99
C ALA A 33 -9.60 0.39 10.30
N ARG A 34 -8.73 0.00 11.23
CA ARG A 34 -9.15 -0.52 12.55
C ARG A 34 -9.81 0.55 13.41
N ARG A 35 -9.37 1.81 13.31
CA ARG A 35 -9.98 2.94 14.03
C ARG A 35 -11.41 3.19 13.54
N VAL A 36 -11.63 3.22 12.23
CA VAL A 36 -12.97 3.38 11.65
C VAL A 36 -13.89 2.23 12.07
N LEU A 37 -13.41 0.99 11.99
CA LEU A 37 -14.18 -0.18 12.44
C LEU A 37 -14.58 -0.07 13.91
N ASN A 38 -13.64 0.32 14.79
CA ASN A 38 -13.94 0.48 16.22
C ASN A 38 -14.97 1.58 16.48
N GLN A 39 -14.96 2.67 15.70
CA GLN A 39 -15.97 3.73 15.79
C GLN A 39 -17.34 3.23 15.35
N GLU A 40 -17.42 2.52 14.22
CA GLU A 40 -18.65 1.92 13.72
C GLU A 40 -19.23 0.91 14.72
N LEU A 41 -18.38 0.06 15.33
CA LEU A 41 -18.78 -0.85 16.39
C LEU A 41 -19.31 -0.11 17.63
N GLY A 42 -18.66 0.99 18.03
CA GLY A 42 -19.15 1.82 19.14
C GLY A 42 -20.55 2.39 18.88
N VAL A 43 -20.79 2.87 17.66
CA VAL A 43 -22.12 3.33 17.22
C VAL A 43 -23.13 2.18 17.24
N LEU A 44 -22.75 1.02 16.70
CA LEU A 44 -23.63 -0.15 16.67
C LEU A 44 -24.04 -0.60 18.08
N VAL A 45 -23.08 -0.69 19.00
CA VAL A 45 -23.32 -1.04 20.41
C VAL A 45 -24.25 -0.02 21.05
N SER A 46 -24.01 1.27 20.86
CA SER A 46 -24.87 2.32 21.42
C SER A 46 -26.32 2.19 20.94
N HIS A 47 -26.52 1.96 19.63
CA HIS A 47 -27.86 1.75 19.07
C HIS A 47 -28.51 0.46 19.56
N ALA A 48 -27.77 -0.64 19.69
CA ALA A 48 -28.30 -1.91 20.16
C ALA A 48 -28.94 -1.79 21.56
N PHE A 49 -28.33 -1.00 22.46
CA PHE A 49 -28.83 -0.80 23.82
C PHE A 49 -29.92 0.28 23.92
N HIS A 50 -29.79 1.39 23.20
CA HIS A 50 -30.65 2.56 23.43
C HIS A 50 -31.74 2.76 22.37
N SER A 51 -31.53 2.30 21.14
CA SER A 51 -32.48 2.49 20.02
C SER A 51 -32.30 1.42 18.95
N PRO A 52 -32.68 0.16 19.22
CA PRO A 52 -32.47 -0.96 18.29
C PRO A 52 -33.32 -0.81 17.02
N LYS A 53 -34.42 -0.06 17.07
CA LYS A 53 -35.29 0.20 15.89
C LYS A 53 -34.63 1.11 14.85
N SER A 54 -33.62 1.88 15.23
CA SER A 54 -32.89 2.81 14.35
C SER A 54 -31.47 2.31 14.05
N MET A 55 -31.26 0.99 14.05
CA MET A 55 -29.93 0.40 13.89
C MET A 55 -29.37 0.71 12.48
N PRO A 56 -28.16 1.27 12.39
CA PRO A 56 -27.53 1.54 11.11
C PRO A 56 -27.20 0.24 10.36
N ASP A 57 -27.51 0.20 9.06
CA ASP A 57 -27.21 -0.92 8.17
C ASP A 57 -25.84 -0.74 7.51
N PHE A 58 -24.81 -1.34 8.09
CA PHE A 58 -23.44 -1.31 7.57
C PHE A 58 -23.19 -2.30 6.42
N THR A 59 -24.16 -3.18 6.08
CA THR A 59 -23.99 -4.16 4.99
C THR A 59 -23.98 -3.49 3.61
N ARG A 60 -24.61 -2.32 3.48
CA ARG A 60 -24.65 -1.53 2.24
C ARG A 60 -23.35 -0.80 1.91
N ALA A 61 -22.51 -0.51 2.90
CA ALA A 61 -21.24 0.22 2.70
C ALA A 61 -20.16 -0.67 2.05
N ALA A 62 -20.19 -1.98 2.28
CA ALA A 62 -19.26 -2.95 1.71
C ALA A 62 -19.31 -3.02 0.16
N GLY A 63 -20.46 -2.68 -0.44
CA GLY A 63 -20.63 -2.69 -1.90
C GLY A 63 -20.03 -1.49 -2.64
N ARG A 64 -19.70 -0.39 -1.94
CA ARG A 64 -19.23 0.87 -2.57
C ARG A 64 -17.73 1.09 -2.53
N LYS A 65 -16.96 0.32 -1.74
CA LYS A 65 -15.50 0.32 -1.84
C LYS A 65 -15.11 -0.53 -3.05
N GLY A 66 -15.29 0.07 -4.23
CA GLY A 66 -14.95 -0.52 -5.51
C GLY A 66 -13.57 -1.13 -5.43
N ARG A 67 -13.52 -2.46 -5.59
CA ARG A 67 -12.48 -3.20 -6.29
C ARG A 67 -11.15 -2.44 -6.32
N SER A 68 -10.43 -2.42 -5.20
CA SER A 68 -9.01 -2.04 -5.21
C SER A 68 -8.37 -3.00 -6.22
N THR A 69 -7.95 -2.45 -7.34
CA THR A 69 -7.34 -3.13 -8.45
C THR A 69 -6.07 -3.81 -7.97
N LYS A 70 -6.20 -5.06 -7.52
CA LYS A 70 -5.08 -6.02 -7.49
C LYS A 70 -4.45 -6.20 -8.89
N ALA A 71 -5.11 -5.67 -9.93
CA ALA A 71 -4.60 -5.59 -11.29
C ALA A 71 -3.33 -4.74 -11.44
N ASP A 72 -3.07 -3.75 -10.56
CA ASP A 72 -1.90 -2.87 -10.73
C ASP A 72 -0.62 -3.37 -10.06
N ALA A 73 -0.69 -4.23 -9.04
CA ALA A 73 0.53 -4.64 -8.34
C ALA A 73 1.49 -5.42 -9.24
N THR A 74 0.97 -6.19 -10.20
CA THR A 74 1.77 -6.94 -11.17
C THR A 74 2.35 -6.01 -12.24
N GLN A 75 1.53 -5.06 -12.71
CA GLN A 75 1.93 -4.07 -13.71
C GLN A 75 2.98 -3.08 -13.14
N ASP A 76 2.84 -2.65 -11.88
CA ASP A 76 3.80 -1.83 -11.17
C ASP A 76 5.14 -2.55 -10.98
N VAL A 77 5.11 -3.85 -10.66
CA VAL A 77 6.33 -4.67 -10.55
C VAL A 77 7.00 -4.84 -11.91
N GLU A 78 6.23 -5.04 -12.99
CA GLU A 78 6.77 -5.11 -14.34
C GLU A 78 7.35 -3.76 -14.80
N GLN A 79 6.69 -2.65 -14.48
CA GLN A 79 7.17 -1.31 -14.78
C GLN A 79 8.43 -0.97 -13.98
N LEU A 80 8.51 -1.39 -12.71
CA LEU A 80 9.71 -1.28 -11.89
C LEU A 80 10.86 -2.10 -12.47
N ARG A 81 10.60 -3.35 -12.88
CA ARG A 81 11.59 -4.21 -13.55
C ARG A 81 12.08 -3.59 -14.86
N ALA A 82 11.18 -3.07 -15.68
CA ALA A 82 11.52 -2.40 -16.93
C ALA A 82 12.38 -1.15 -16.70
N SER A 83 12.06 -0.35 -15.68
CA SER A 83 12.84 0.83 -15.29
C SER A 83 14.25 0.45 -14.84
N LEU A 84 14.38 -0.59 -13.99
CA LEU A 84 15.68 -1.12 -13.55
C LEU A 84 16.53 -1.67 -14.71
N MET A 85 15.90 -2.39 -15.64
CA MET A 85 16.59 -2.88 -16.85
C MET A 85 17.04 -1.72 -17.74
N GLY A 86 16.22 -0.69 -17.93
CA GLY A 86 16.56 0.50 -18.72
C GLY A 86 17.77 1.26 -18.16
N LEU A 87 17.88 1.36 -16.84
CA LEU A 87 19.05 1.95 -16.16
C LEU A 87 20.33 1.12 -16.41
N HIS A 88 20.23 -0.21 -16.42
CA HIS A 88 21.36 -1.10 -16.72
C HIS A 88 21.88 -0.96 -18.16
N PHE A 89 21.00 -0.68 -19.14
CA PHE A 89 21.42 -0.45 -20.52
C PHE A 89 21.99 0.95 -20.78
N LYS A 90 21.50 1.98 -20.07
CA LYS A 90 22.00 3.36 -20.23
C LYS A 90 23.45 3.52 -19.73
N SER A 91 23.85 2.72 -18.74
CA SER A 91 25.24 2.66 -18.25
C SER A 91 26.25 2.09 -19.26
N LYS A 92 25.79 1.36 -20.31
CA LYS A 92 26.68 0.68 -21.27
C LYS A 92 27.00 1.52 -22.51
N LYS A 93 26.37 2.68 -22.71
CA LYS A 93 26.49 3.49 -23.94
C LYS A 93 27.43 4.70 -23.82
N GLY A 94 28.26 4.74 -22.78
CA GLY A 94 29.20 5.85 -22.50
C GLY A 94 30.60 5.41 -22.08
N ALA A 95 31.06 4.25 -22.53
CA ALA A 95 32.44 3.80 -22.44
C ALA A 95 32.94 3.41 -23.83
#